data_AF-A0A382W8W7-F1
#
_entry.id   AF-A0A382W8W7-F1
#
_cell.length_a   1.000
_cell.length_b   1.000
_cell.length_c   1.000
_cell.angle_alpha   90.00
_cell.angle_beta   90.00
_cell.angle_gamma   90.00
#
_symmetry.space_group_name_H-M   'P 1'
#
loop_
_entity.id
_entity.type
_entity.pdbx_description
1 polymer ?
#
loop_
_entity_poly.entity_id
_entity_poly.type
_entity_poly.pdbx_seq_one_letter_code
_entity_poly.pdbx_strand_id
1 'polypeptide(L)'
;MSLAMSPVMAAAILLPVLLIMDVIAMYLYWKTWDMKNIKVIIPPALIGIFIGAITFNYSSDDSIRIIIGTIAILFILLTIIQKNNVLIKPTKTKGTFWSLVAGYTSFLIHSGGTPVNFYLLPQKLDKTIYVGTMTLTFLIINL
;
A
#
# COMPACT_ATOMS: atom_id res chain seq x y z
N MET A 1 1.43 -14.66 -14.51
CA MET A 1 0.22 -13.90 -14.86
C MET A 1 0.47 -12.87 -15.96
N SER A 2 1.59 -12.11 -15.95
CA SER A 2 1.92 -11.12 -16.99
C SER A 2 2.13 -11.67 -18.41
N LEU A 3 2.36 -12.98 -18.58
CA LEU A 3 2.38 -13.62 -19.91
C LEU A 3 0.99 -14.04 -20.42
N ALA A 4 -0.04 -14.07 -19.56
CA ALA A 4 -1.36 -14.62 -19.89
C ALA A 4 -2.48 -13.57 -19.91
N MET A 5 -2.33 -12.44 -19.21
CA MET A 5 -3.34 -11.38 -19.14
C MET A 5 -2.70 -10.00 -18.92
N SER A 6 -3.40 -8.94 -19.34
CA SER A 6 -2.97 -7.55 -19.12
C SER A 6 -2.94 -7.21 -17.61
N PRO A 7 -2.03 -6.33 -17.17
CA PRO A 7 -1.98 -5.86 -15.78
C PRO A 7 -3.33 -5.29 -15.31
N VAL A 8 -4.04 -4.61 -16.21
CA VAL A 8 -5.37 -4.03 -15.97
C VAL A 8 -6.39 -5.10 -15.60
N MET A 9 -6.45 -6.18 -16.38
CA MET A 9 -7.40 -7.27 -16.13
C MET A 9 -7.07 -8.00 -14.83
N ALA A 10 -5.78 -8.20 -14.54
CA ALA A 10 -5.36 -8.78 -13.27
C ALA A 10 -5.79 -7.91 -12.07
N ALA A 11 -5.59 -6.59 -12.14
CA ALA A 11 -6.01 -5.66 -11.10
C ALA A 11 -7.53 -5.65 -10.91
N ALA A 12 -8.31 -5.70 -11.99
CA ALA A 12 -9.76 -5.72 -11.95
C ALA A 12 -10.33 -7.00 -11.32
N ILE A 13 -9.72 -8.17 -11.58
CA ILE A 13 -10.15 -9.44 -11.00
C ILE A 13 -9.86 -9.50 -9.49
N LEU A 14 -8.74 -8.91 -9.05
CA LEU A 14 -8.34 -8.93 -7.64
C LEU A 14 -9.20 -7.99 -6.78
N LEU A 15 -9.67 -6.87 -7.33
CA LEU A 15 -10.35 -5.83 -6.56
C LEU A 15 -11.59 -6.33 -5.78
N PRO A 16 -12.53 -7.12 -6.36
CA PRO A 16 -13.65 -7.69 -5.60
C PRO A 16 -13.21 -8.60 -4.45
N VAL A 17 -12.16 -9.39 -4.67
CA VAL A 17 -11.60 -10.28 -3.65
C VAL A 17 -11.03 -9.46 -2.49
N LEU A 18 -10.27 -8.41 -2.81
CA LEU A 18 -9.68 -7.50 -1.81
C LEU A 18 -10.76 -6.80 -0.98
N LEU A 19 -11.81 -6.27 -1.62
CA LEU A 19 -12.92 -5.63 -0.91
C LEU A 19 -13.62 -6.58 0.07
N ILE A 20 -13.87 -7.83 -0.33
CA ILE A 20 -14.47 -8.82 0.57
C ILE A 20 -13.54 -9.11 1.76
N MET A 21 -12.24 -9.27 1.50
CA MET A 21 -11.25 -9.50 2.56
C MET A 21 -11.19 -8.31 3.53
N ASP A 22 -11.20 -7.08 3.03
CA ASP A 22 -11.17 -5.87 3.85
C ASP A 22 -12.42 -5.72 4.72
N VAL A 23 -13.61 -6.01 4.18
CA VAL A 23 -14.87 -5.97 4.94
C VAL A 23 -14.87 -7.00 6.06
N ILE A 24 -14.44 -8.23 5.79
CA ILE A 24 -14.35 -9.30 6.81
C ILE A 24 -13.32 -8.94 7.87
N ALA A 25 -12.15 -8.46 7.46
CA ALA A 25 -11.11 -8.02 8.39
C ALA A 25 -11.62 -6.86 9.27
N MET A 26 -12.35 -5.91 8.69
CA MET A 26 -12.87 -4.74 9.40
C MET A 26 -13.92 -5.15 10.44
N TYR A 27 -14.75 -6.15 10.12
CA TYR A 27 -15.68 -6.75 11.07
C TYR A 27 -14.95 -7.40 12.26
N LEU A 28 -13.88 -8.15 12.00
CA LEU A 28 -13.10 -8.83 13.05
C LEU A 28 -12.30 -7.88 13.95
N TYR A 29 -11.80 -6.78 13.41
CA TYR A 29 -10.92 -5.83 14.11
C TYR A 29 -11.59 -4.48 14.39
N TRP A 30 -12.92 -4.48 14.50
CA TRP A 30 -13.71 -3.27 14.67
C TRP A 30 -13.25 -2.40 15.85
N LYS A 31 -13.08 -1.10 15.63
CA LYS A 31 -12.63 -0.07 16.58
C LYS A 31 -11.28 -0.32 17.26
N THR A 32 -10.43 -1.20 16.73
CA THR A 32 -9.10 -1.45 17.29
C THR A 32 -7.98 -0.59 16.67
N TRP A 33 -8.31 0.31 15.75
CA TRP A 33 -7.34 1.09 14.97
C TRP A 33 -6.77 2.32 15.69
N ASP A 34 -5.54 2.73 15.32
CA ASP A 34 -4.90 3.95 15.81
C ASP A 34 -5.22 5.16 14.90
N MET A 35 -6.03 6.07 15.43
CA MET A 35 -6.48 7.25 14.68
C MET A 35 -5.38 8.27 14.38
N LYS A 36 -4.27 8.28 15.12
CA LYS A 36 -3.13 9.18 14.84
C LYS A 36 -2.40 8.71 13.60
N ASN A 37 -2.17 7.40 13.47
CA ASN A 37 -1.56 6.82 12.27
C ASN A 37 -2.44 6.97 11.04
N ILE A 38 -3.75 6.72 11.16
CA ILE A 38 -4.71 6.90 10.05
C ILE A 38 -4.66 8.32 9.48
N LYS A 39 -4.62 9.34 10.36
CA LYS A 39 -4.53 10.75 9.92
C LYS A 39 -3.23 11.09 9.20
N VAL A 40 -2.16 10.35 9.43
CA VAL A 40 -0.88 10.51 8.72
C VAL A 40 -0.89 9.74 7.40
N ILE A 41 -1.55 8.58 7.36
CA ILE A 41 -1.50 7.67 6.21
C ILE A 41 -2.50 8.05 5.11
N ILE A 42 -3.76 8.32 5.47
CA ILE A 42 -4.84 8.48 4.49
C ILE A 42 -4.63 9.66 3.54
N PRO A 43 -4.34 10.89 4.00
CA PRO A 43 -4.25 12.03 3.07
C PRO A 43 -3.14 11.87 2.00
N PRO A 44 -1.90 11.47 2.35
CA PRO A 44 -0.87 11.19 1.35
C PRO A 44 -1.18 9.97 0.49
N ALA A 45 -1.82 8.93 1.03
CA ALA A 45 -2.21 7.77 0.25
C ALA A 45 -3.22 8.13 -0.84
N LEU A 46 -4.24 8.96 -0.54
CA LEU A 46 -5.18 9.46 -1.54
C LEU A 46 -4.48 10.26 -2.64
N ILE A 47 -3.48 11.07 -2.29
CA ILE A 47 -2.64 11.78 -3.27
C ILE A 47 -1.86 10.78 -4.14
N GLY A 48 -1.28 9.74 -3.53
CA GLY A 48 -0.59 8.66 -4.24
C GLY A 48 -1.49 7.92 -5.22
N ILE A 49 -2.73 7.61 -4.82
CA ILE A 49 -3.75 7.00 -5.68
C ILE A 49 -4.08 7.92 -6.85
N PHE A 50 -4.28 9.22 -6.59
CA PHE A 50 -4.56 10.20 -7.64
C PHE A 50 -3.42 10.28 -8.68
N ILE A 51 -2.17 10.29 -8.22
CA ILE A 51 -0.99 10.22 -9.11
C ILE A 51 -0.96 8.89 -9.88
N GLY A 52 -1.30 7.78 -9.22
CA GLY A 52 -1.43 6.47 -9.84
C GLY A 52 -2.48 6.44 -10.95
N ALA A 53 -3.65 7.03 -10.70
CA ALA A 53 -4.75 7.13 -11.65
C ALA A 53 -4.37 7.96 -12.88
N ILE A 54 -3.69 9.09 -12.69
CA ILE A 54 -3.15 9.88 -13.80
C ILE A 54 -2.13 9.05 -14.58
N THR A 55 -1.17 8.44 -13.89
CA THR A 55 -0.12 7.62 -14.54
C THR A 55 -0.75 6.52 -15.39
N PHE A 56 -1.77 5.85 -14.87
CA PHE A 56 -2.48 4.78 -15.54
C PHE A 56 -3.25 5.27 -16.77
N ASN A 57 -3.97 6.40 -16.68
CA ASN A 57 -4.71 6.96 -17.82
C ASN A 57 -3.83 7.37 -19.01
N TYR A 58 -2.58 7.75 -18.76
CA TYR A 58 -1.64 8.16 -19.81
C TYR A 58 -0.66 7.05 -20.25
N SER A 59 -0.70 5.86 -19.63
CA SER A 59 0.27 4.79 -19.89
C SER A 59 -0.33 3.63 -20.68
N SER A 60 0.43 3.07 -21.61
CA SER A 60 0.11 1.78 -22.25
C SER A 60 0.36 0.60 -21.31
N ASP A 61 -0.21 -0.56 -21.65
CA ASP A 61 -0.01 -1.82 -20.91
C ASP A 61 1.47 -2.18 -20.72
N ASP A 62 2.31 -1.93 -21.72
CA ASP A 62 3.75 -2.22 -21.66
C ASP A 62 4.48 -1.26 -20.72
N SER A 63 4.12 0.02 -20.73
CA SER A 63 4.66 1.02 -19.80
C SER A 63 4.30 0.67 -18.36
N ILE A 64 3.04 0.27 -18.11
CA ILE A 64 2.61 -0.22 -16.80
C ILE A 64 3.44 -1.43 -16.40
N ARG A 65 3.66 -2.39 -17.30
CA ARG A 65 4.47 -3.59 -17.04
C ARG A 65 5.90 -3.24 -16.60
N ILE A 66 6.53 -2.26 -17.26
CA ILE A 66 7.87 -1.76 -16.90
C ILE A 66 7.86 -1.07 -15.53
N ILE A 67 6.86 -0.23 -15.26
CA ILE A 67 6.70 0.45 -13.96
C ILE A 67 6.59 -0.58 -12.84
N ILE A 68 5.75 -1.60 -13.00
CA ILE A 68 5.57 -2.68 -12.02
C ILE A 68 6.88 -3.43 -11.78
N GLY A 69 7.58 -3.81 -12.86
CA GLY A 69 8.88 -4.48 -12.75
C GLY A 69 9.91 -3.63 -12.02
N THR A 70 9.93 -2.33 -12.29
CA THR A 70 10.82 -1.36 -11.63
C THR A 70 10.52 -1.24 -10.13
N ILE A 71 9.23 -1.11 -9.76
CA ILE A 71 8.79 -1.06 -8.35
C ILE A 71 9.20 -2.35 -7.62
N ALA A 72 9.02 -3.50 -8.26
CA ALA A 72 9.38 -4.79 -7.66
C ALA A 72 10.89 -4.88 -7.36
N ILE A 73 11.75 -4.51 -8.32
CA ILE A 73 13.21 -4.48 -8.13
C ILE A 73 13.59 -3.50 -7.02
N LEU A 74 12.97 -2.31 -7.02
CA LEU A 74 13.23 -1.27 -6.03
C LEU A 74 12.84 -1.71 -4.61
N PHE A 75 11.71 -2.41 -4.44
CA PHE A 75 11.30 -2.98 -3.17
C PHE A 75 12.22 -4.11 -2.71
N ILE A 76 12.66 -4.99 -3.61
CA ILE A 76 13.65 -6.03 -3.27
C ILE A 76 14.93 -5.39 -2.72
N LEU A 77 15.47 -4.38 -3.42
CA LEU A 77 16.65 -3.64 -2.98
C LEU A 77 16.43 -2.98 -1.62
N LEU A 78 15.30 -2.29 -1.43
CA LEU A 78 14.93 -1.66 -0.16
C LEU A 78 14.84 -2.67 0.99
N THR A 79 14.23 -3.84 0.75
CA THR A 79 14.11 -4.90 1.76
C THR A 79 15.48 -5.46 2.15
N ILE A 80 16.39 -5.66 1.20
CA ILE A 80 17.76 -6.10 1.46
C ILE A 80 18.51 -5.05 2.29
N ILE A 81 18.42 -3.77 1.93
CA ILE A 81 19.08 -2.67 2.64
C ILE A 81 18.56 -2.57 4.08
N GLN A 82 17.25 -2.71 4.29
CA GLN A 82 16.66 -2.62 5.63
C GLN A 82 16.99 -3.81 6.55
N LYS A 83 17.30 -4.99 5.99
CA LYS A 83 17.74 -6.15 6.77
C LYS A 83 18.99 -5.85 7.63
N ASN A 84 19.80 -4.86 7.23
CA ASN A 84 20.99 -4.41 7.93
C ASN A 84 20.75 -3.32 9.00
N ASN A 85 19.61 -3.36 9.70
CA ASN A 85 19.40 -2.66 10.99
C ASN A 85 19.25 -1.12 10.97
N VAL A 86 18.99 -0.48 9.83
CA VAL A 86 18.49 0.90 9.87
C VAL A 86 17.00 0.87 10.23
N LEU A 87 16.69 0.68 11.52
CA LEU A 87 15.35 0.96 12.05
C LEU A 87 15.10 2.45 11.85
N ILE A 88 14.50 2.77 10.71
CA ILE A 88 14.13 4.12 10.33
C ILE A 88 13.19 4.63 11.42
N LYS A 89 13.66 5.60 12.23
CA LYS A 89 12.81 6.23 13.25
C LYS A 89 11.52 6.73 12.59
N PRO A 90 10.34 6.37 13.12
CA PRO A 90 9.07 6.76 12.55
C PRO A 90 8.88 8.28 12.75
N THR A 91 9.12 9.06 11.71
CA THR A 91 8.83 10.50 11.68
C THR A 91 7.61 10.73 10.81
N LYS A 92 6.84 11.80 11.10
CA LYS A 92 5.67 12.18 10.29
C LYS A 92 6.02 12.35 8.80
N THR A 93 7.18 12.93 8.50
CA THR A 93 7.67 13.13 7.12
C THR A 93 7.93 11.83 6.37
N LYS A 94 8.42 10.81 7.07
CA LYS A 94 8.62 9.48 6.48
C LYS A 94 7.29 8.74 6.36
N GLY A 95 6.39 8.93 7.33
CA GLY A 95 5.01 8.46 7.24
C GLY A 95 4.30 9.01 6.01
N THR A 96 4.40 10.31 5.75
CA THR A 96 3.79 10.91 4.55
C THR A 96 4.40 10.38 3.26
N PHE A 97 5.73 10.27 3.18
CA PHE A 97 6.42 9.73 2.01
C PHE A 97 6.00 8.28 1.72
N TRP A 98 6.10 7.41 2.73
CA TRP A 98 5.75 6.00 2.57
C TRP A 98 4.27 5.78 2.33
N SER A 99 3.40 6.64 2.84
CA SER A 99 1.96 6.57 2.59
C SER A 99 1.60 7.04 1.17
N LEU A 100 2.31 8.02 0.62
CA LEU A 100 2.18 8.39 -0.80
C LEU A 100 2.59 7.22 -1.71
N VAL A 101 3.75 6.61 -1.44
CA VAL A 101 4.21 5.41 -2.17
C VAL A 101 3.22 4.27 -1.99
N ALA A 102 2.64 4.10 -0.78
CA ALA A 102 1.61 3.11 -0.51
C ALA A 102 0.40 3.31 -1.42
N GLY A 103 -0.17 4.52 -1.47
CA GLY A 103 -1.33 4.81 -2.31
C GLY A 103 -1.06 4.55 -3.79
N TYR A 104 0.08 5.01 -4.30
CA TYR A 104 0.49 4.79 -5.69
C TYR A 104 0.63 3.30 -6.04
N THR A 105 1.33 2.54 -5.20
CA THR A 105 1.54 1.11 -5.41
C THR A 105 0.30 0.26 -5.12
N SER A 106 -0.59 0.72 -4.23
CA SER A 106 -1.89 0.08 -4.03
C SER A 106 -2.76 0.22 -5.27
N PHE A 107 -2.82 1.41 -5.87
CA PHE A 107 -3.60 1.62 -7.08
C PHE A 107 -3.10 0.79 -8.28
N LEU A 108 -1.78 0.77 -8.52
CA LEU A 108 -1.23 0.11 -9.70
C LEU A 108 -1.17 -1.42 -9.59
N ILE A 109 -0.84 -1.94 -8.40
CA ILE A 109 -0.52 -3.37 -8.21
C ILE A 109 -1.05 -3.97 -6.91
N HIS A 110 -1.93 -3.27 -6.19
CA HIS A 110 -2.47 -3.73 -4.91
C HIS A 110 -1.39 -4.06 -3.87
N SER A 111 -0.24 -3.37 -3.92
CA SER A 111 0.94 -3.65 -3.08
C SER A 111 1.27 -2.51 -2.10
N GLY A 112 0.26 -1.74 -1.68
CA GLY A 112 0.45 -0.63 -0.74
C GLY A 112 0.88 -1.05 0.67
N GLY A 113 0.72 -2.34 1.03
CA GLY A 113 1.08 -2.87 2.35
C GLY A 113 2.57 -2.74 2.66
N THR A 114 3.45 -2.97 1.68
CA THR A 114 4.91 -2.95 1.89
C THR A 114 5.40 -1.55 2.28
N PRO A 115 5.02 -0.47 1.57
CA PRO A 115 5.32 0.89 2.00
C PRO A 115 4.72 1.27 3.37
N VAL A 116 3.46 0.95 3.64
CA VAL A 116 2.85 1.25 4.96
C VAL A 116 3.63 0.57 6.09
N ASN A 117 4.09 -0.65 5.87
CA ASN A 117 4.89 -1.40 6.84
C ASN A 117 6.22 -0.70 7.18
N PHE A 118 6.85 -0.02 6.22
CA PHE A 118 8.05 0.79 6.51
C PHE A 118 7.79 1.95 7.48
N TYR A 119 6.53 2.38 7.63
CA TYR A 119 6.13 3.38 8.61
C TYR A 119 5.58 2.78 9.91
N LEU A 120 4.76 1.73 9.84
CA LEU A 120 4.08 1.15 11.01
C LEU A 120 4.94 0.15 11.79
N LEU A 121 5.73 -0.71 11.13
CA LEU A 121 6.52 -1.73 11.82
C LEU A 121 7.53 -1.15 12.83
N PRO A 122 8.26 -0.05 12.52
CA PRO A 122 9.17 0.55 13.49
C PRO A 122 8.48 1.13 14.73
N GLN A 123 7.17 1.36 14.69
CA GLN A 123 6.40 1.90 15.84
C GLN A 123 6.08 0.84 16.89
N LYS A 124 6.29 -0.46 16.60
CA LYS A 124 6.05 -1.58 17.54
C LYS A 124 4.66 -1.53 18.19
N LEU A 125 3.63 -1.23 17.40
CA LEU A 125 2.24 -1.24 17.86
C LEU A 125 1.83 -2.65 18.31
N ASP A 126 0.87 -2.72 19.23
CA ASP A 126 0.22 -3.98 19.56
C ASP A 126 -0.36 -4.64 18.32
N LYS A 127 -0.26 -5.97 18.22
CA LYS A 127 -0.68 -6.74 17.04
C LYS A 127 -2.11 -6.40 16.62
N THR A 128 -3.03 -6.29 17.58
CA THR A 128 -4.43 -5.94 17.31
C THR A 128 -4.57 -4.54 16.73
N ILE A 129 -3.85 -3.56 17.27
CA ILE A 129 -3.88 -2.17 16.78
C ILE A 129 -3.25 -2.07 15.39
N TYR A 130 -2.15 -2.77 15.17
CA TYR A 130 -1.49 -2.84 13.86
C TYR A 130 -2.42 -3.40 12.80
N VAL A 131 -3.04 -4.56 13.05
CA VAL A 131 -3.96 -5.20 12.10
C VAL A 131 -5.21 -4.33 11.89
N GLY A 132 -5.80 -3.77 12.95
CA GLY A 132 -6.94 -2.86 12.83
C GLY A 132 -6.63 -1.60 12.02
N THR A 133 -5.44 -1.01 12.22
CA THR A 133 -4.99 0.18 11.49
C THR A 133 -4.75 -0.12 10.01
N MET A 134 -4.08 -1.23 9.69
CA MET A 134 -3.88 -1.71 8.32
C MET A 134 -5.22 -1.96 7.62
N THR A 135 -6.12 -2.66 8.31
CA THR A 135 -7.44 -3.01 7.78
C THR A 135 -8.25 -1.77 7.41
N LEU A 136 -8.38 -0.79 8.32
CA LEU A 136 -9.12 0.44 7.98
C LEU A 136 -8.42 1.21 6.86
N THR A 137 -7.09 1.24 6.85
CA THR A 137 -6.31 1.95 5.84
C THR A 137 -6.56 1.36 4.44
N PHE A 138 -6.46 0.04 4.28
CA PHE A 138 -6.67 -0.61 2.99
C PHE A 138 -8.13 -0.65 2.57
N LEU A 139 -9.07 -0.76 3.51
CA LEU A 139 -10.49 -0.58 3.22
C LEU A 139 -10.77 0.81 2.62
N ILE A 140 -10.15 1.87 3.12
CA ILE A 140 -10.31 3.23 2.54
C ILE A 140 -9.58 3.37 1.20
N ILE A 141 -8.41 2.76 1.04
CA ILE A 141 -7.60 2.88 -0.18
C ILE A 141 -8.19 2.08 -1.35
N ASN A 142 -8.79 0.93 -1.06
CA ASN A 142 -9.32 0.01 -2.07
C ASN A 142 -10.76 0.36 -2.50
N LEU A 143 -11.46 1.17 -1.72
CA LEU A 143 -12.80 1.68 -2.02
C LEU A 143 -12.75 2.82 -3.03
#